data_AF-A0A3N5T4M8-F1
#
_entry.id   AF-A0A3N5T4M8-F1
#
_cell.length_a   1.000
_cell.length_b   1.000
_cell.length_c   1.000
_cell.angle_alpha   90.00
_cell.angle_beta   90.00
_cell.angle_gamma   90.00
#
_symmetry.space_group_name_H-M   'P 1'
#
loop_
_entity.id
_entity.type
_entity.pdbx_description
1 polymer ?
#
loop_
_entity_poly.entity_id
_entity_poly.type
_entity_poly.pdbx_seq_one_letter_code
_entity_poly.pdbx_strand_id
1 'polypeptide(L)'
;MASKVLIIAGMHRSGTSLLANWLSRCGLHVGDDLLQLNTDNPAGHCEDVAFLELHKAILADNGLDYLVGDDRLLVVCDEFRARAEEIILSRQSRAQWGWKEPRTVLFLDF
;
A
#
# COMPACT_ATOMS: atom_id res chain seq x y z
N MET A 1 13.07 -6.11 19.01
CA MET A 1 13.74 -5.06 18.19
C MET A 1 12.66 -4.37 17.39
N ALA A 2 12.73 -3.05 17.18
CA ALA A 2 11.78 -2.35 16.32
C ALA A 2 11.95 -2.84 14.87
N SER A 3 10.84 -3.13 14.20
CA SER A 3 10.81 -3.54 12.80
C SER A 3 11.20 -2.39 11.89
N LYS A 4 12.01 -2.64 10.85
CA LYS A 4 12.32 -1.64 9.81
C LYS A 4 11.28 -1.73 8.70
N VAL A 5 10.57 -0.62 8.47
CA VAL A 5 9.47 -0.55 7.51
C VAL A 5 9.87 0.31 6.31
N LEU A 6 9.71 -0.21 5.09
CA LEU A 6 9.91 0.53 3.84
C LEU A 6 8.57 0.73 3.11
N ILE A 7 8.18 1.98 2.90
CA ILE A 7 6.98 2.34 2.13
C ILE A 7 7.42 2.68 0.70
N ILE A 8 6.93 1.94 -0.29
CA ILE A 8 7.21 2.21 -1.70
C ILE A 8 6.08 3.06 -2.26
N ALA A 9 6.26 4.37 -2.17
CA ALA A 9 5.26 5.36 -2.52
C ALA A 9 5.43 5.87 -3.96
N GLY A 10 4.35 5.90 -4.74
CA GLY A 10 4.29 6.48 -6.07
C GLY A 10 3.04 6.05 -6.82
N MET A 11 2.35 7.00 -7.47
CA MET A 11 1.14 6.73 -8.25
C MET A 11 1.39 5.70 -9.36
N HIS A 12 0.30 5.13 -9.89
CA HIS A 12 0.35 4.19 -11.01
C HIS A 12 1.25 4.71 -12.15
N ARG A 13 1.96 3.80 -12.83
CA ARG A 13 2.89 4.11 -13.94
C ARG A 13 4.15 4.91 -13.56
N SER A 14 4.44 5.13 -12.28
CA SER A 14 5.69 5.77 -11.80
C SER A 14 6.90 4.82 -11.68
N GLY A 15 6.75 3.54 -12.01
CA GLY A 15 7.81 2.54 -11.85
C GLY A 15 7.88 1.88 -10.47
N THR A 16 6.93 2.13 -9.57
CA THR A 16 6.87 1.49 -8.25
C THR A 16 6.80 -0.04 -8.31
N SER A 17 6.12 -0.61 -9.32
CA SER A 17 6.12 -2.08 -9.51
C SER A 17 7.51 -2.63 -9.85
N LEU A 18 8.31 -1.92 -10.64
CA LEU A 18 9.69 -2.31 -10.96
C LEU A 18 10.54 -2.32 -9.69
N LEU A 19 10.46 -1.24 -8.90
CA LEU A 19 11.20 -1.11 -7.65
C LEU A 19 10.76 -2.17 -6.62
N ALA A 20 9.46 -2.38 -6.44
CA ALA A 20 8.92 -3.39 -5.53
C ALA A 20 9.37 -4.80 -5.93
N ASN A 21 9.33 -5.14 -7.21
CA ASN A 21 9.78 -6.43 -7.71
C ASN A 21 11.30 -6.62 -7.50
N TRP A 22 12.11 -5.59 -7.80
CA TRP A 22 13.55 -5.65 -7.58
C TRP A 22 13.91 -5.85 -6.11
N LEU A 23 13.30 -5.07 -5.20
CA LEU A 23 13.53 -5.21 -3.76
C LEU A 23 13.06 -6.57 -3.22
N SER A 24 11.92 -7.07 -3.72
CA SER A 24 11.44 -8.41 -3.40
C SER A 24 12.47 -9.48 -3.79
N ARG A 25 13.07 -9.39 -4.99
CA ARG A 25 14.16 -10.27 -5.42
C ARG A 25 15.44 -10.12 -4.61
N CYS A 26 15.68 -8.94 -4.02
CA CYS A 26 16.78 -8.71 -3.08
C CYS A 26 16.49 -9.22 -1.66
N GLY A 27 15.32 -9.83 -1.42
CA GLY A 27 14.95 -10.44 -0.13
C GLY A 27 14.09 -9.55 0.78
N LEU A 28 13.61 -8.40 0.30
CA LEU A 28 12.65 -7.61 1.05
C LEU A 28 11.27 -8.28 1.00
N HIS A 29 10.61 -8.38 2.15
CA HIS A 29 9.19 -8.78 2.21
C HIS A 29 8.30 -7.58 1.85
N VAL A 30 7.64 -7.59 0.69
CA VAL A 30 6.87 -6.45 0.13
C VAL A 30 5.35 -6.65 0.19
N GLY A 31 4.88 -7.49 1.11
CA GLY A 31 3.45 -7.73 1.35
C GLY A 31 3.13 -9.21 1.57
N ASP A 32 2.00 -9.47 2.24
CA ASP A 32 1.58 -10.83 2.60
C ASP A 32 0.67 -11.48 1.56
N ASP A 33 -0.26 -10.69 1.02
CA ASP A 33 -1.12 -11.07 -0.08
C ASP A 33 -0.98 -10.02 -1.19
N LEU A 34 -0.46 -10.45 -2.34
CA LEU A 34 -0.16 -9.58 -3.46
C LEU A 34 -1.23 -9.74 -4.53
N LEU A 35 -1.76 -8.61 -5.01
CA LEU A 35 -2.74 -8.58 -6.08
C LEU A 35 -2.23 -9.40 -7.27
N GLN A 36 -3.01 -10.41 -7.64
CA GLN A 36 -2.60 -11.46 -8.58
C GLN A 36 -2.16 -10.90 -9.94
N LEU A 37 -1.29 -11.68 -10.57
CA LEU A 37 -0.84 -11.52 -11.95
C LEU A 37 -2.06 -11.40 -12.88
N ASN A 38 -2.17 -10.27 -13.58
CA ASN A 38 -3.05 -10.19 -14.75
C ASN A 38 -2.25 -10.51 -16.02
N THR A 39 -2.93 -10.88 -17.10
CA THR A 39 -2.28 -11.21 -18.40
C THR A 39 -1.36 -10.10 -18.90
N ASP A 40 -1.63 -8.86 -18.51
CA ASP A 40 -0.86 -7.67 -18.89
C ASP A 40 0.36 -7.41 -17.98
N ASN A 41 0.48 -8.07 -16.83
CA ASN A 41 1.64 -7.98 -15.94
C ASN A 41 2.04 -9.35 -15.37
N PRO A 42 2.81 -10.15 -16.14
CA PRO A 42 3.31 -11.46 -15.71
C PRO A 42 4.24 -11.41 -14.50
N ALA A 43 4.78 -10.23 -14.16
CA ALA A 43 5.65 -10.02 -13.01
C ALA A 43 4.90 -9.55 -11.75
N GLY A 44 3.62 -9.22 -11.87
CA GLY A 44 2.76 -8.78 -10.77
C GLY A 44 2.91 -7.32 -10.42
N HIS A 45 1.85 -6.75 -9.85
CA HIS A 45 1.87 -5.34 -9.43
C HIS A 45 2.56 -5.15 -8.08
N CYS A 46 2.82 -6.24 -7.35
CA CYS A 46 3.34 -6.22 -5.97
C CYS A 46 2.48 -5.32 -5.06
N GLU A 47 1.18 -5.26 -5.31
CA GLU A 47 0.24 -4.45 -4.53
C GLU A 47 -0.28 -5.27 -3.38
N ASP A 48 -0.12 -4.76 -2.17
CA ASP A 48 -0.61 -5.44 -0.99
C ASP A 48 -2.12 -5.27 -0.84
N VAL A 49 -2.86 -6.38 -0.86
CA VAL A 49 -4.33 -6.40 -0.90
C VAL A 49 -4.94 -5.74 0.34
N ALA A 50 -4.33 -5.90 1.52
CA ALA A 50 -4.87 -5.31 2.75
C ALA A 50 -4.83 -3.77 2.70
N PHE A 51 -3.72 -3.21 2.20
CA PHE A 51 -3.60 -1.77 1.99
C PHE A 51 -4.50 -1.29 0.85
N LEU A 52 -4.61 -2.04 -0.24
CA LEU A 52 -5.49 -1.71 -1.35
C LEU A 52 -6.95 -1.56 -0.91
N GLU A 53 -7.47 -2.54 -0.18
CA GLU A 53 -8.87 -2.50 0.27
C GLU A 53 -9.10 -1.44 1.36
N LEU A 54 -8.11 -1.19 2.23
CA LEU A 54 -8.18 -0.07 3.18
C LEU A 54 -8.27 1.27 2.44
N HIS A 55 -7.35 1.54 1.50
CA HIS A 55 -7.33 2.81 0.76
C HIS A 55 -8.58 3.01 -0.08
N LYS A 56 -9.09 1.96 -0.73
CA LYS A 56 -10.36 2.02 -1.46
C LYS A 56 -11.53 2.36 -0.54
N ALA A 57 -11.58 1.76 0.66
CA ALA A 57 -12.63 2.04 1.62
C ALA A 57 -12.60 3.50 2.11
N ILE A 58 -11.41 4.02 2.44
CA ILE A 58 -11.26 5.43 2.87
C ILE A 58 -11.68 6.39 1.75
N LEU A 59 -11.22 6.15 0.51
CA LEU A 59 -11.61 6.99 -0.63
C LEU A 59 -13.13 6.98 -0.85
N ALA A 60 -13.74 5.79 -0.81
CA ALA A 60 -15.18 5.65 -0.97
C ALA A 60 -15.99 6.36 0.13
N ASP A 61 -15.53 6.30 1.39
CA ASP A 61 -16.14 7.04 2.51
C ASP A 61 -16.08 8.55 2.34
N ASN A 62 -15.03 9.04 1.65
CA ASN A 62 -14.89 10.45 1.27
C ASN A 62 -15.64 10.81 -0.02
N GLY A 63 -16.36 9.87 -0.65
CA GLY A 63 -17.04 10.07 -1.93
C GLY A 63 -16.08 10.28 -3.11
N LEU A 64 -14.86 9.76 -3.00
CA LEU A 64 -13.78 9.89 -3.97
C LEU A 64 -13.37 8.53 -4.53
N ASP A 65 -12.65 8.55 -5.65
CA ASP A 65 -11.88 7.40 -6.14
C ASP A 65 -10.39 7.77 -6.21
N TYR A 66 -9.55 6.93 -6.82
CA TYR A 66 -8.11 7.19 -6.91
C TYR A 66 -7.72 8.17 -8.03
N LEU A 67 -8.66 8.58 -8.88
CA LEU A 67 -8.49 9.61 -9.89
C LEU A 67 -8.69 11.01 -9.28
N VAL A 68 -8.48 11.14 -7.96
CA VAL A 68 -8.61 12.38 -7.19
C VAL A 68 -8.03 13.56 -8.00
N GLY A 69 -8.92 14.42 -8.48
CA GLY A 69 -8.60 15.67 -9.15
C GLY A 69 -8.88 16.88 -8.25
N ASP A 70 -8.99 16.65 -6.94
CA ASP A 70 -9.45 17.62 -5.96
C ASP A 70 -8.48 17.67 -4.77
N ASP A 71 -8.11 18.87 -4.35
CA ASP A 71 -7.14 19.12 -3.26
C ASP A 71 -7.76 18.95 -1.86
N ARG A 72 -8.97 18.36 -1.78
CA ARG A 72 -9.65 18.08 -0.51
C ARG A 72 -8.82 17.12 0.36
N LEU A 73 -8.68 17.49 1.63
CA LEU A 73 -8.09 16.62 2.65
C LEU A 73 -8.99 15.40 2.88
N LEU A 74 -8.40 14.21 2.86
CA LEU A 74 -9.09 12.98 3.19
C LEU A 74 -9.42 12.93 4.69
N VAL A 75 -10.67 12.68 5.01
CA VAL A 75 -11.11 12.39 6.37
C VAL A 75 -10.92 10.90 6.62
N VAL A 76 -10.13 10.58 7.64
CA VAL A 76 -9.88 9.18 8.03
C VAL A 76 -10.35 8.98 9.47
N CYS A 77 -11.44 8.22 9.62
CA CYS A 77 -12.05 7.93 10.92
C CYS A 77 -11.22 6.92 11.74
N ASP A 78 -11.53 6.82 13.03
CA ASP A 78 -10.81 5.96 13.98
C ASP A 78 -10.88 4.47 13.60
N GLU A 79 -11.96 4.03 12.94
CA GLU A 79 -12.08 2.65 12.46
C GLU A 79 -11.03 2.33 11.38
N PHE A 80 -10.80 3.25 10.45
CA PHE A 80 -9.76 3.08 9.43
C PHE A 80 -8.35 3.15 10.02
N ARG A 81 -8.14 3.99 11.04
CA ARG A 81 -6.88 4.04 11.81
C ARG A 81 -6.61 2.71 12.50
N ALA A 82 -7.60 2.17 13.21
CA ALA A 82 -7.49 0.87 13.87
C ALA A 82 -7.18 -0.25 12.87
N ARG A 83 -7.86 -0.27 11.71
CA ARG A 83 -7.58 -1.24 10.63
C ARG A 83 -6.16 -1.11 10.08
N ALA A 84 -5.65 0.12 9.91
CA ALA A 84 -4.26 0.34 9.48
C ALA A 84 -3.26 -0.20 10.51
N GLU A 85 -3.51 0.06 11.80
CA GLU A 85 -2.71 -0.45 12.91
C GLU A 85 -2.70 -1.98 12.95
N GLU A 86 -3.86 -2.63 12.78
CA GLU A 86 -3.96 -4.09 12.71
C GLU A 86 -3.12 -4.67 11.57
N ILE A 87 -3.19 -4.06 10.38
CA ILE A 87 -2.37 -4.47 9.22
C ILE A 87 -0.88 -4.35 9.55
N ILE A 88 -0.45 -3.24 10.14
CA ILE A 88 0.95 -3.01 10.53
C ILE A 88 1.39 -4.02 11.59
N LEU A 89 0.61 -4.18 12.66
CA LEU A 89 0.91 -5.08 13.79
C LEU A 89 1.05 -6.53 13.33
N SER A 90 0.21 -6.99 12.40
CA SER A 90 0.31 -8.34 11.83
C SER A 90 1.67 -8.64 11.16
N ARG A 91 2.42 -7.59 10.78
CA ARG A 91 3.70 -7.68 10.06
C ARG A 91 4.92 -7.37 10.91
N GLN A 92 4.72 -6.84 12.12
CA GLN A 92 5.81 -6.41 13.01
C GLN A 92 6.71 -7.56 13.50
N SER A 93 6.27 -8.82 13.39
CA SER A 93 7.09 -9.99 13.69
C SER A 93 8.35 -10.08 12.79
N ARG A 94 8.36 -9.38 11.64
CA ARG A 94 9.48 -9.33 10.72
C ARG A 94 10.49 -8.25 11.13
N ALA A 95 11.78 -8.60 11.10
CA ALA A 95 12.85 -7.64 11.34
C ALA A 95 12.86 -6.50 10.31
N GLN A 96 12.48 -6.79 9.07
CA GLN A 96 12.33 -5.83 7.99
C GLN A 96 11.19 -6.24 7.06
N TRP A 97 10.36 -5.29 6.66
CA TRP A 97 9.30 -5.48 5.67
C TRP A 97 8.93 -4.15 5.02
N GLY A 98 8.05 -4.21 4.03
CA GLY A 98 7.49 -3.05 3.38
C GLY A 98 6.20 -3.39 2.65
N TRP A 99 5.61 -2.38 2.03
CA TRP A 99 4.51 -2.57 1.12
C TRP A 99 4.62 -1.59 -0.04
N LYS A 100 3.93 -1.94 -1.11
CA LYS A 100 3.65 -1.06 -2.24
C LYS A 100 2.14 -1.08 -2.44
N GLU A 101 1.55 0.10 -2.52
CA GLU A 101 0.21 0.30 -3.04
C GLU A 101 0.17 1.73 -3.61
N PRO A 102 -0.21 1.93 -4.88
CA PRO A 102 -0.09 3.24 -5.53
C PRO A 102 -0.79 4.40 -4.82
N ARG A 103 -1.94 4.16 -4.19
CA ARG A 103 -2.76 5.17 -3.49
C ARG A 103 -2.17 5.55 -2.13
N THR A 104 -1.21 4.80 -1.58
CA THR A 104 -0.49 5.15 -0.33
C THR A 104 0.00 6.60 -0.32
N VAL A 105 0.39 7.15 -1.48
CA VAL A 105 0.83 8.55 -1.61
C VAL A 105 -0.23 9.58 -1.19
N LEU A 106 -1.51 9.23 -1.28
CA LEU A 106 -2.64 10.09 -0.89
C LEU A 106 -2.84 10.14 0.63
N PHE A 107 -2.13 9.31 1.38
CA PHE A 107 -2.27 9.12 2.83
C PHE A 107 -0.94 9.35 3.57
N LEU A 108 0.03 10.07 3.00
CA LEU A 108 1.34 10.29 3.64
C LEU A 108 1.32 11.29 4.79
N ASP A 109 0.37 12.23 4.76
CA ASP A 109 0.16 13.21 5.84
C ASP A 109 -0.73 12.66 6.98
N PHE A 110 -1.07 11.36 6.89
CA PHE A 110 -1.95 10.64 7.78
C PHE A 110 -1.20 9.60 8.62
#